data_AF-A0A2V6CUP9-F1
#
_entry.id   AF-A0A2V6CUP9-F1
#
_cell.length_a   1.000
_cell.length_b   1.000
_cell.length_c   1.000
_cell.angle_alpha   90.00
_cell.angle_beta   90.00
_cell.angle_gamma   90.00
#
_symmetry.space_group_name_H-M   'P 1'
#
loop_
_entity.id
_entity.type
_entity.pdbx_description
1 polymer ?
#
loop_
_entity_poly.entity_id
_entity_poly.type
_entity_poly.pdbx_seq_one_letter_code
_entity_poly.pdbx_strand_id
1 'polypeptide(L)'
;MPPGRRPPRPLPRKCNDLGVKAARTSQCWAAAPGGTSQPRFYLARSSLARSAKVRRFWHGLLWIPLYLLLFGVTLWAVGALYFDLPIAGLRAPLAFIYFAAMLVAFIFVKGRWRAIGVVAFAFLVVLGWWLTIEPTGDRNWQPDVARTGWADIQGDEVTVHNVRNFEYRSETDYTPYWETRTVQLSKLTGADLAINYWGSPWIAHPIASFQFYDSLPLALSIETRKVIGQTYSALRGFYRQYELIYIPADERDVIRLRTNYRHEQVYLYHVRISPEHARKVFLEYLKQLNQLHDKPKFYNAVTDNCTTNIRAANIAAEHGTVAPWNWRVLLNGKMDELLYARGFIDRSFPFATLKEQSLINKRAQAASASPDFSQLIRGGLPNSP
;
A
#
# COMPACT_ATOMS: atom_id res chain seq x y z
N MET A 1 -92.02 -37.02 28.14
CA MET A 1 -90.72 -37.38 28.74
C MET A 1 -89.66 -37.42 27.63
N PRO A 2 -88.40 -37.08 27.95
CA PRO A 2 -87.55 -36.09 27.27
C PRO A 2 -87.02 -36.54 25.89
N PRO A 3 -86.44 -35.62 25.11
CA PRO A 3 -85.10 -35.94 24.63
C PRO A 3 -84.16 -34.74 24.54
N GLY A 4 -82.97 -34.90 25.11
CA GLY A 4 -81.77 -34.25 24.59
C GLY A 4 -81.14 -35.14 23.51
N ARG A 5 -80.84 -34.56 22.35
CA ARG A 5 -79.80 -34.99 21.38
C ARG A 5 -79.61 -33.88 20.32
N ARG A 6 -78.34 -33.55 20.02
CA ARG A 6 -77.90 -32.54 19.04
C ARG A 6 -78.13 -32.96 17.58
N PRO A 7 -78.12 -31.99 16.64
CA PRO A 7 -77.54 -32.17 15.31
C PRO A 7 -76.56 -31.03 14.90
N PRO A 8 -75.86 -31.11 13.74
CA PRO A 8 -74.48 -30.61 13.55
C PRO A 8 -74.29 -29.36 12.65
N ARG A 9 -73.00 -29.02 12.42
CA ARG A 9 -72.38 -27.90 11.63
C ARG A 9 -73.08 -27.51 10.31
N PRO A 10 -72.73 -26.32 9.79
CA PRO A 10 -71.93 -26.32 8.56
C PRO A 10 -70.77 -25.29 8.51
N LEU A 11 -69.66 -25.71 7.90
CA LEU A 11 -68.81 -24.89 7.01
C LEU A 11 -69.05 -25.48 5.59
N PRO A 12 -68.83 -24.81 4.42
CA PRO A 12 -67.86 -23.72 4.18
C PRO A 12 -68.32 -22.64 3.17
N ARG A 13 -67.57 -21.53 3.04
CA ARG A 13 -67.28 -20.93 1.71
C ARG A 13 -65.84 -20.40 1.67
N LYS A 14 -65.02 -21.05 0.87
CA LYS A 14 -63.75 -20.52 0.35
C LYS A 14 -64.08 -19.49 -0.74
N CYS A 15 -63.39 -18.36 -0.71
CA CYS A 15 -62.97 -17.64 -1.91
C CYS A 15 -61.50 -17.28 -1.69
N ASN A 16 -60.61 -18.08 -2.27
CA ASN A 16 -59.36 -17.54 -2.78
C ASN A 16 -59.73 -16.78 -4.06
N ASP A 17 -59.30 -15.53 -4.19
CA ASP A 17 -58.47 -15.15 -5.32
C ASP A 17 -57.92 -13.72 -5.16
N LEU A 18 -56.59 -13.67 -5.36
CA LEU A 18 -55.81 -12.68 -6.10
C LEU A 18 -56.50 -11.34 -6.43
N GLY A 19 -55.93 -10.24 -5.95
CA GLY A 19 -56.38 -8.92 -6.38
C GLY A 19 -55.54 -7.79 -5.84
N VAL A 20 -54.44 -7.49 -6.52
CA VAL A 20 -53.77 -6.19 -6.51
C VAL A 20 -54.79 -5.05 -6.63
N LYS A 21 -54.67 -4.02 -5.77
CA LYS A 21 -55.01 -2.58 -5.96
C LYS A 21 -55.47 -1.99 -4.62
N ALA A 22 -54.72 -1.05 -4.06
CA ALA A 22 -54.70 0.37 -4.40
C ALA A 22 -55.47 1.15 -3.34
N ALA A 23 -54.87 2.28 -2.96
CA ALA A 23 -55.45 3.26 -2.07
C ALA A 23 -56.87 3.64 -2.49
N ARG A 24 -57.79 3.69 -1.52
CA ARG A 24 -58.88 4.66 -1.50
C ARG A 24 -59.43 4.77 -0.09
N THR A 25 -59.24 5.97 0.44
CA THR A 25 -60.03 6.57 1.50
C THR A 25 -61.52 6.42 1.22
N SER A 26 -62.26 5.83 2.13
CA SER A 26 -63.70 6.06 2.26
C SER A 26 -64.05 6.20 3.74
N GLN A 27 -64.36 7.43 4.12
CA GLN A 27 -65.10 7.75 5.34
C GLN A 27 -66.50 7.16 5.20
N CYS A 28 -66.85 6.21 6.06
CA CYS A 28 -68.25 5.87 6.32
C CYS A 28 -68.64 6.49 7.65
N TRP A 29 -69.44 7.55 7.58
CA TRP A 29 -70.20 8.08 8.71
C TRP A 29 -71.46 7.23 8.88
N ALA A 30 -71.64 6.66 10.07
CA ALA A 30 -72.94 6.19 10.54
C ALA A 30 -73.23 6.91 11.86
N ALA A 31 -74.23 7.78 11.84
CA ALA A 31 -74.74 8.46 13.02
C ALA A 31 -75.72 7.53 13.75
N ALA A 32 -75.53 7.39 15.07
CA ALA A 32 -76.55 6.93 16.01
C ALA A 32 -76.59 7.92 17.18
N PRO A 33 -77.77 8.36 17.66
CA PRO A 33 -77.88 9.37 18.70
C PRO A 33 -77.93 8.75 20.09
N GLY A 34 -77.30 9.42 21.06
CA GLY A 34 -77.54 9.21 22.49
C GLY A 34 -76.41 8.46 23.20
N GLY A 35 -75.65 9.18 24.03
CA GLY A 35 -74.69 8.57 24.95
C GLY A 35 -73.52 9.50 25.27
N THR A 36 -73.65 10.23 26.37
CA THR A 36 -72.57 10.99 27.00
C THR A 36 -71.34 10.11 27.24
N SER A 37 -70.26 10.34 26.49
CA SER A 37 -68.92 9.97 26.93
C SER A 37 -67.87 10.81 26.18
N GLN A 38 -67.05 11.53 26.93
CA GLN A 38 -65.87 12.18 26.38
C GLN A 38 -64.92 11.11 25.80
N PRO A 39 -64.47 11.22 24.55
CA PRO A 39 -63.38 10.37 24.08
C PRO A 39 -62.07 10.84 24.75
N ARG A 40 -61.54 10.05 25.67
CA ARG A 40 -60.14 10.16 26.08
C ARG A 40 -59.27 9.93 24.85
N PHE A 41 -58.69 10.99 24.31
CA PHE A 41 -57.62 10.91 23.32
C PHE A 41 -56.40 10.20 23.94
N TYR A 42 -56.30 8.89 23.76
CA TYR A 42 -55.02 8.18 23.86
C TYR A 42 -54.19 8.56 22.63
N LEU A 43 -53.50 9.70 22.71
CA LEU A 43 -52.46 10.06 21.74
C LEU A 43 -51.42 8.93 21.68
N ALA A 44 -51.16 8.47 20.47
CA ALA A 44 -50.25 7.39 20.13
C ALA A 44 -48.82 7.64 20.67
N ARG A 45 -48.55 7.20 21.91
CA ARG A 45 -47.19 7.13 22.48
C ARG A 45 -46.28 6.15 21.71
N SER A 46 -46.85 5.25 20.92
CA SER A 46 -46.12 4.20 20.20
C SER A 46 -45.36 4.70 18.97
N SER A 47 -45.84 5.73 18.26
CA SER A 47 -45.19 6.24 17.03
C SER A 47 -43.95 7.09 17.34
N LEU A 48 -44.02 7.95 18.35
CA LEU A 48 -42.90 8.79 18.82
C LEU A 48 -41.77 7.96 19.45
N ALA A 49 -42.11 6.89 20.18
CA ALA A 49 -41.12 5.99 20.77
C ALA A 49 -40.38 5.15 19.70
N ARG A 50 -41.07 4.77 18.62
CA ARG A 50 -40.45 4.09 17.46
C ARG A 50 -39.51 5.03 16.71
N SER A 51 -39.90 6.30 16.50
CA SER A 51 -39.03 7.29 15.84
C SER A 51 -37.80 7.66 16.68
N ALA A 52 -37.92 7.71 18.02
CA ALA A 52 -36.80 7.96 18.92
C ALA A 52 -35.79 6.80 18.99
N LYS A 53 -36.25 5.53 18.95
CA LYS A 53 -35.36 4.36 18.85
C LYS A 53 -34.64 4.31 17.51
N VAL A 54 -35.34 4.57 16.41
CA VAL A 54 -34.75 4.64 15.06
C VAL A 54 -33.73 5.78 14.98
N ARG A 55 -34.03 6.97 15.50
CA ARG A 55 -33.10 8.10 15.54
C ARG A 55 -31.85 7.81 16.38
N ARG A 56 -31.98 7.14 17.54
CA ARG A 56 -30.81 6.70 18.35
C ARG A 56 -29.97 5.64 17.65
N PHE A 57 -30.60 4.72 16.91
CA PHE A 57 -29.90 3.71 16.11
C PHE A 57 -29.05 4.35 15.00
N TRP A 58 -29.64 5.28 14.22
CA TRP A 58 -28.91 6.03 13.19
C TRP A 58 -27.83 6.95 13.78
N HIS A 59 -28.09 7.58 14.94
CA HIS A 59 -27.05 8.34 15.62
C HIS A 59 -25.89 7.45 16.09
N GLY A 60 -26.14 6.22 16.55
CA GLY A 60 -25.07 5.26 16.90
C GLY A 60 -24.22 4.86 15.69
N LEU A 61 -24.86 4.66 14.53
CA LEU A 61 -24.19 4.31 13.28
C LEU A 61 -23.21 5.42 12.81
N LEU A 62 -23.55 6.69 13.06
CA LEU A 62 -22.68 7.83 12.73
C LEU A 62 -21.37 7.87 13.56
N TRP A 63 -21.31 7.19 14.70
CA TRP A 63 -20.10 7.15 15.54
C TRP A 63 -19.16 5.99 15.20
N ILE A 64 -19.64 4.97 14.48
CA ILE A 64 -18.83 3.80 14.11
C ILE A 64 -17.54 4.23 13.39
N PRO A 65 -17.57 5.11 12.37
CA PRO A 65 -16.34 5.55 11.70
C PRO A 65 -15.35 6.21 12.66
N LEU A 66 -15.84 7.01 13.62
CA LEU A 66 -14.98 7.66 14.60
C LEU A 66 -14.35 6.64 15.56
N TYR A 67 -15.10 5.66 16.05
CA TYR A 67 -14.54 4.62 16.92
C TYR A 67 -13.53 3.74 16.17
N LEU A 68 -13.78 3.43 14.89
CA LEU A 68 -12.81 2.74 14.06
C LEU A 68 -11.54 3.57 13.87
N LEU A 69 -11.66 4.88 13.64
CA LEU A 69 -10.52 5.79 13.56
C LEU A 69 -9.72 5.79 14.86
N LEU A 70 -10.40 5.95 16.01
CA LEU A 70 -9.74 5.99 17.31
C LEU A 70 -9.06 4.66 17.67
N PHE A 71 -9.69 3.54 17.31
CA PHE A 71 -9.06 2.22 17.43
C PHE A 71 -7.84 2.11 16.52
N GLY A 72 -7.93 2.58 15.28
CA GLY A 72 -6.81 2.61 14.34
C GLY A 72 -5.61 3.42 14.85
N VAL A 73 -5.82 4.64 15.35
CA VAL A 73 -4.73 5.45 15.93
C VAL A 73 -4.18 4.85 17.22
N THR A 74 -5.02 4.14 17.99
CA THR A 74 -4.57 3.39 19.18
C THR A 74 -3.64 2.25 18.77
N LEU A 75 -4.04 1.44 17.78
CA LEU A 75 -3.20 0.36 17.26
C LEU A 75 -1.89 0.88 16.67
N TRP A 76 -1.93 2.00 15.96
CA TRP A 76 -0.73 2.65 15.44
C TRP A 76 0.21 3.09 16.58
N ALA A 77 -0.32 3.74 17.62
CA ALA A 77 0.49 4.16 18.78
C ALA A 77 1.09 2.97 19.55
N VAL A 78 0.34 1.87 19.70
CA VAL A 78 0.84 0.61 20.25
C VAL A 78 2.02 0.08 19.42
N GLY A 79 1.89 0.07 18.10
CA GLY A 79 2.98 -0.34 17.22
C GLY A 79 4.19 0.59 17.29
N ALA A 80 3.99 1.90 17.37
CA ALA A 80 5.08 2.88 17.52
C ALA A 80 5.88 2.61 18.81
N LEU A 81 5.21 2.39 19.94
CA LEU A 81 5.85 2.01 21.20
C LEU A 81 6.53 0.64 21.14
N TYR A 82 5.92 -0.33 20.44
CA TYR A 82 6.46 -1.69 20.35
C TYR A 82 7.69 -1.77 19.44
N PHE A 83 7.70 -1.05 18.31
CA PHE A 83 8.77 -1.13 17.32
C PHE A 83 9.87 -0.07 17.54
N ASP A 84 9.49 1.20 17.71
CA ASP A 84 10.43 2.33 17.63
C ASP A 84 10.98 2.79 18.97
N LEU A 85 10.47 2.25 20.10
CA LEU A 85 11.00 2.60 21.41
C LEU A 85 12.46 2.14 21.54
N PRO A 86 13.42 3.02 21.90
CA PRO A 86 14.83 2.69 21.98
C PRO A 86 15.16 1.60 23.02
N ILE A 87 14.39 1.57 24.11
CA ILE A 87 14.63 0.66 25.24
C ILE A 87 13.90 -0.65 24.99
N ALA A 88 14.61 -1.66 24.49
CA ALA A 88 14.03 -2.94 24.06
C ALA A 88 13.17 -3.62 25.14
N GLY A 89 13.62 -3.62 26.40
CA GLY A 89 12.90 -4.21 27.53
C GLY A 89 11.58 -3.52 27.88
N LEU A 90 11.37 -2.28 27.44
CA LEU A 90 10.15 -1.50 27.72
C LEU A 90 9.14 -1.50 26.57
N ARG A 91 9.52 -2.00 25.38
CA ARG A 91 8.65 -2.03 24.19
C ARG A 91 7.31 -2.71 24.46
N ALA A 92 7.36 -3.99 24.83
CA ALA A 92 6.14 -4.78 25.07
C ALA A 92 5.35 -4.30 26.30
N PRO A 93 5.96 -4.02 27.47
CA PRO A 93 5.23 -3.49 28.62
C PRO A 93 4.52 -2.16 28.32
N LEU A 94 5.19 -1.18 27.72
CA LEU A 94 4.59 0.13 27.46
C LEU A 94 3.51 0.07 26.38
N ALA A 95 3.72 -0.73 25.32
CA ALA A 95 2.69 -0.96 24.31
C ALA A 95 1.43 -1.59 24.92
N PHE A 96 1.60 -2.58 25.82
CA PHE A 96 0.49 -3.22 26.53
C PHE A 96 -0.21 -2.26 27.50
N ILE A 97 0.55 -1.53 28.32
CA ILE A 97 -0.01 -0.54 29.26
C ILE A 97 -0.80 0.53 28.51
N TYR A 98 -0.26 1.05 27.40
CA TYR A 98 -0.96 2.02 26.57
C TYR A 98 -2.28 1.45 26.02
N PHE A 99 -2.25 0.24 25.45
CA PHE A 99 -3.44 -0.41 24.92
C PHE A 99 -4.51 -0.64 26.01
N ALA A 100 -4.10 -1.17 27.16
CA ALA A 100 -4.99 -1.41 28.30
C ALA A 100 -5.57 -0.10 28.84
N ALA A 101 -4.77 0.96 28.95
CA ALA A 101 -5.23 2.28 29.38
C ALA A 101 -6.26 2.88 28.41
N MET A 102 -6.06 2.72 27.09
CA MET A 102 -7.04 3.16 26.10
C MET A 102 -8.34 2.37 26.19
N LEU A 103 -8.27 1.04 26.37
CA LEU A 103 -9.45 0.19 26.58
C LEU A 103 -10.24 0.61 27.82
N VAL A 104 -9.54 0.87 28.94
CA VAL A 104 -10.14 1.39 30.18
C VAL A 104 -10.77 2.76 29.93
N ALA A 105 -10.09 3.66 29.22
CA ALA A 105 -10.62 4.98 28.88
C ALA A 105 -11.92 4.88 28.07
N PHE A 106 -12.00 3.98 27.10
CA PHE A 106 -13.21 3.75 26.31
C PHE A 106 -14.39 3.22 27.12
N ILE A 107 -14.14 2.37 28.12
CA ILE A 107 -15.20 1.73 28.91
C ILE A 107 -15.67 2.63 30.05
N PHE A 108 -14.75 3.29 30.74
CA PHE A 108 -15.03 3.91 32.04
C PHE A 108 -15.12 5.45 32.03
N VAL A 109 -14.60 6.13 30.99
CA VAL A 109 -14.68 7.60 30.92
C VAL A 109 -16.10 8.03 30.59
N LYS A 110 -16.77 8.66 31.57
CA LYS A 110 -18.14 9.16 31.42
C LYS A 110 -18.18 10.34 30.45
N GLY A 111 -18.87 10.14 29.33
CA GLY A 111 -19.11 11.17 28.30
C GLY A 111 -18.20 10.98 27.09
N ARG A 112 -18.81 10.75 25.92
CA ARG A 112 -18.10 10.38 24.68
C ARG A 112 -16.99 11.35 24.30
N TRP A 113 -17.22 12.66 24.43
CA TRP A 113 -16.23 13.68 24.09
C TRP A 113 -15.02 13.70 25.03
N ARG A 114 -15.21 13.33 26.31
CA ARG A 114 -14.10 13.20 27.26
C ARG A 114 -13.26 11.97 26.92
N ALA A 115 -13.90 10.84 26.61
CA ALA A 115 -13.19 9.63 26.17
C ALA A 115 -12.39 9.89 24.88
N ILE A 116 -13.00 10.56 23.90
CA ILE A 116 -12.33 10.99 22.66
C ILE A 116 -11.13 11.90 22.99
N GLY A 117 -11.31 12.91 23.86
CA GLY A 117 -10.25 13.82 24.26
C GLY A 117 -9.06 13.12 24.93
N VAL A 118 -9.33 12.15 25.81
CA VAL A 118 -8.28 11.34 26.46
C VAL A 118 -7.50 10.52 25.45
N VAL A 119 -8.18 9.81 24.54
CA VAL A 119 -7.52 8.99 23.51
C VAL A 119 -6.74 9.85 22.53
N ALA A 120 -7.31 10.98 22.11
CA ALA A 120 -6.63 11.92 21.21
C ALA A 120 -5.39 12.52 21.88
N PHE A 121 -5.48 12.93 23.15
CA PHE A 121 -4.34 13.46 23.89
C PHE A 121 -3.22 12.41 24.05
N ALA A 122 -3.56 11.19 24.47
CA ALA A 122 -2.58 10.11 24.62
C ALA A 122 -1.89 9.78 23.28
N PHE A 123 -2.67 9.75 22.19
CA PHE A 123 -2.13 9.60 20.84
C PHE A 123 -1.19 10.74 20.47
N LEU A 124 -1.55 12.00 20.73
CA LEU A 124 -0.70 13.16 20.42
C LEU A 124 0.62 13.15 21.21
N VAL A 125 0.64 12.61 22.43
CA VAL A 125 1.89 12.42 23.19
C VAL A 125 2.80 11.41 22.49
N VAL A 126 2.26 10.24 22.13
CA VAL A 126 3.03 9.21 21.41
C VAL A 126 3.47 9.71 20.04
N LEU A 127 2.60 10.41 19.31
CA LEU A 127 2.93 11.01 18.02
C LEU A 127 4.02 12.07 18.16
N GLY A 128 3.91 12.95 19.15
CA GLY A 128 4.91 13.99 19.42
C GLY A 128 6.30 13.40 19.65
N TRP A 129 6.40 12.39 20.52
CA TRP A 129 7.65 11.61 20.71
C TRP A 129 8.09 10.90 19.42
N TRP A 130 7.17 10.21 18.74
CA TRP A 130 7.50 9.46 17.54
C TRP A 130 8.08 10.37 16.46
N LEU A 131 7.58 11.60 16.34
CA LEU A 131 8.07 12.60 15.40
C LEU A 131 9.50 13.05 15.65
N THR A 132 10.02 12.97 16.89
CA THR A 132 11.40 13.37 17.23
C THR A 132 12.47 12.32 16.91
N ILE A 133 12.09 11.12 16.47
CA ILE A 133 13.05 10.05 16.19
C ILE A 133 13.78 10.35 14.87
N GLU A 134 15.08 10.58 14.85
CA GLU A 134 15.78 10.94 13.61
C GLU A 134 16.46 9.71 12.94
N PRO A 135 16.49 9.66 11.59
CA PRO A 135 17.32 8.69 10.88
C PRO A 135 18.78 9.10 11.07
N THR A 136 19.65 8.12 11.29
CA THR A 136 21.03 8.38 11.71
C THR A 136 22.02 8.23 10.57
N GLY A 137 21.74 7.37 9.59
CA GLY A 137 22.68 7.06 8.49
C GLY A 137 23.88 6.19 8.92
N ASP A 138 24.27 6.26 10.19
CA ASP A 138 25.39 5.55 10.79
C ASP A 138 24.90 4.48 11.79
N ARG A 139 24.47 3.34 11.27
CA ARG A 139 24.15 2.14 12.06
C ARG A 139 25.00 0.98 11.56
N ASN A 140 25.00 -0.12 12.32
CA ASN A 140 25.65 -1.35 11.87
C ASN A 140 24.82 -2.05 10.78
N TRP A 141 24.93 -1.56 9.56
CA TRP A 141 24.17 -1.98 8.39
C TRP A 141 24.58 -3.38 7.90
N GLN A 142 23.65 -4.11 7.30
CA GLN A 142 23.96 -5.36 6.60
C GLN A 142 24.88 -5.08 5.40
N PRO A 143 25.75 -6.05 5.01
CA PRO A 143 26.72 -5.82 3.94
C PRO A 143 26.10 -5.42 2.59
N ASP A 144 24.92 -5.93 2.25
CA ASP A 144 24.16 -5.62 1.02
C ASP A 144 23.66 -4.18 0.92
N VAL A 145 23.68 -3.44 2.03
CA VAL A 145 23.19 -2.06 2.16
C VAL A 145 24.12 -1.18 3.00
N ALA A 146 25.39 -1.60 3.13
CA ALA A 146 26.37 -0.95 3.98
C ALA A 146 26.78 0.42 3.43
N ARG A 147 26.88 0.57 2.10
CA ARG A 147 27.26 1.82 1.44
C ARG A 147 26.07 2.43 0.72
N THR A 148 25.95 3.76 0.82
CA THR A 148 25.01 4.56 0.03
C THR A 148 25.68 5.01 -1.27
N GLY A 149 24.99 4.87 -2.39
CA GLY A 149 25.43 5.45 -3.65
C GLY A 149 25.31 6.96 -3.66
N TRP A 150 26.11 7.61 -4.50
CA TRP A 150 26.05 9.04 -4.80
C TRP A 150 26.64 9.27 -6.20
N ALA A 151 26.42 10.44 -6.80
CA ALA A 151 26.86 10.74 -8.15
C ALA A 151 27.34 12.18 -8.30
N ASP A 152 28.47 12.34 -9.00
CA ASP A 152 28.93 13.61 -9.57
C ASP A 152 28.30 13.80 -10.96
N ILE A 153 27.72 14.97 -11.20
CA ILE A 153 27.09 15.31 -12.48
C ILE A 153 27.83 16.50 -13.09
N GLN A 154 28.59 16.26 -14.16
CA GLN A 154 29.41 17.24 -14.86
C GLN A 154 28.94 17.38 -16.31
N GLY A 155 27.83 18.09 -16.51
CA GLY A 155 27.23 18.26 -17.83
C GLY A 155 26.71 16.92 -18.38
N ASP A 156 27.32 16.43 -19.46
CA ASP A 156 26.96 15.14 -20.06
C ASP A 156 27.55 13.94 -19.33
N GLU A 157 28.65 14.12 -18.59
CA GLU A 157 29.33 13.04 -17.88
C GLU A 157 28.79 12.90 -16.46
N VAL A 158 28.38 11.70 -16.10
CA VAL A 158 27.89 11.35 -14.76
C VAL A 158 28.74 10.24 -14.19
N THR A 159 29.39 10.49 -13.06
CA THR A 159 30.15 9.48 -12.33
C THR A 159 29.37 9.05 -11.09
N VAL A 160 28.91 7.80 -11.08
CA VAL A 160 28.15 7.18 -9.99
C VAL A 160 29.10 6.33 -9.16
N HIS A 161 29.14 6.62 -7.86
CA HIS A 161 29.99 5.97 -6.87
C HIS A 161 29.20 4.97 -6.04
N ASN A 162 29.89 3.95 -5.53
CA ASN A 162 29.29 2.82 -4.80
C ASN A 162 28.18 2.13 -5.60
N VAL A 163 28.41 1.89 -6.89
CA VAL A 163 27.55 1.02 -7.70
C VAL A 163 27.74 -0.40 -7.22
N ARG A 164 26.65 -1.03 -6.77
CA ARG A 164 26.66 -2.38 -6.22
C ARG A 164 26.78 -3.40 -7.34
N ASN A 165 27.78 -4.27 -7.25
CA ASN A 165 28.02 -5.31 -8.23
C ASN A 165 28.48 -6.60 -7.51
N PHE A 166 27.64 -7.08 -6.58
CA PHE A 166 27.97 -8.20 -5.71
C PHE A 166 27.97 -9.52 -6.46
N GLU A 167 28.89 -10.41 -6.07
CA GLU A 167 28.96 -11.78 -6.61
C GLU A 167 28.37 -12.78 -5.64
N TYR A 168 27.25 -13.40 -6.03
CA TYR A 168 26.48 -14.30 -5.19
C TYR A 168 26.81 -15.77 -5.43
N ARG A 169 26.85 -16.54 -4.36
CA ARG A 169 26.86 -18.01 -4.34
C ARG A 169 25.56 -18.56 -3.78
N SER A 170 24.93 -17.82 -2.85
CA SER A 170 23.55 -17.99 -2.40
C SER A 170 22.92 -16.63 -2.08
N GLU A 171 21.69 -16.60 -1.58
CA GLU A 171 21.07 -15.34 -1.12
C GLU A 171 21.88 -14.64 -0.01
N THR A 172 22.53 -15.42 0.86
CA THR A 172 23.23 -14.92 2.05
C THR A 172 24.75 -15.09 2.00
N ASP A 173 25.27 -15.79 1.00
CA ASP A 173 26.71 -15.92 0.73
C ASP A 173 27.06 -15.20 -0.57
N TYR A 174 27.77 -14.08 -0.42
CA TYR A 174 28.19 -13.23 -1.51
C TYR A 174 29.47 -12.46 -1.18
N THR A 175 30.18 -12.02 -2.21
CA THR A 175 31.36 -11.15 -2.08
C THR A 175 30.93 -9.72 -2.39
N PRO A 176 30.96 -8.80 -1.40
CA PRO A 176 30.68 -7.39 -1.63
C PRO A 176 31.67 -6.78 -2.61
N TYR A 177 31.16 -6.09 -3.62
CA TYR A 177 31.94 -5.28 -4.55
C TYR A 177 31.17 -4.01 -4.89
N TRP A 178 31.82 -2.87 -4.68
CA TRP A 178 31.27 -1.54 -4.86
C TRP A 178 32.18 -0.80 -5.82
N GLU A 179 31.70 -0.58 -7.04
CA GLU A 179 32.49 0.04 -8.10
C GLU A 179 32.08 1.49 -8.35
N THR A 180 32.86 2.16 -9.18
CA THR A 180 32.54 3.48 -9.71
C THR A 180 32.26 3.34 -11.20
N ARG A 181 31.16 3.91 -11.68
CA ARG A 181 30.80 3.89 -13.10
C ARG A 181 30.63 5.31 -13.63
N THR A 182 31.23 5.57 -14.77
CA THR A 182 30.98 6.81 -15.52
C THR A 182 30.10 6.50 -16.72
N VAL A 183 29.01 7.24 -16.85
CA VAL A 183 28.07 7.16 -17.97
C VAL A 183 27.88 8.53 -18.61
N GLN A 184 27.46 8.56 -19.86
CA GLN A 184 27.15 9.79 -20.58
C GLN A 184 25.64 9.92 -20.79
N LEU A 185 25.05 11.05 -20.40
CA LEU A 185 23.60 11.28 -20.50
C LEU A 185 23.14 11.23 -21.96
N SER A 186 23.90 11.80 -22.88
CA SER A 186 23.66 11.75 -24.33
C SER A 186 23.50 10.33 -24.85
N LYS A 187 24.13 9.36 -24.20
CA LYS A 187 24.12 7.95 -24.58
C LYS A 187 22.98 7.15 -23.96
N LEU A 188 22.22 7.75 -23.05
CA LEU A 188 21.02 7.15 -22.46
C LEU A 188 19.94 7.01 -23.53
N THR A 189 19.53 5.78 -23.81
CA THR A 189 18.58 5.43 -24.88
C THR A 189 17.17 5.19 -24.39
N GLY A 190 16.99 4.80 -23.12
CA GLY A 190 15.68 4.54 -22.55
C GLY A 190 15.76 3.98 -21.14
N ALA A 191 14.67 3.38 -20.69
CA ALA A 191 14.60 2.71 -19.39
C ALA A 191 13.71 1.48 -19.46
N ASP A 192 14.09 0.47 -18.67
CA ASP A 192 13.29 -0.70 -18.40
C ASP A 192 12.81 -0.69 -16.96
N LEU A 193 11.74 -1.43 -16.71
CA LEU A 193 11.23 -1.66 -15.37
C LEU A 193 11.17 -3.16 -15.10
N ALA A 194 12.03 -3.64 -14.21
CA ALA A 194 11.92 -4.99 -13.67
C ALA A 194 10.95 -4.95 -12.48
N ILE A 195 9.89 -5.76 -12.52
CA ILE A 195 8.91 -5.89 -11.44
C ILE A 195 9.02 -7.30 -10.89
N ASN A 196 9.53 -7.42 -9.67
CA ASN A 196 9.66 -8.71 -8.98
C ASN A 196 8.54 -8.93 -7.97
N TYR A 197 8.05 -10.17 -7.90
CA TYR A 197 6.96 -10.60 -7.02
C TYR A 197 7.43 -11.72 -6.10
N TRP A 198 7.15 -11.56 -4.80
CA TRP A 198 7.39 -12.57 -3.78
C TRP A 198 6.14 -12.75 -2.91
N GLY A 199 5.71 -14.00 -2.76
CA GLY A 199 4.57 -14.37 -1.91
C GLY A 199 3.19 -13.94 -2.43
N SER A 200 2.93 -12.64 -2.58
CA SER A 200 1.63 -12.07 -2.93
C SER A 200 1.63 -11.40 -4.31
N PRO A 201 0.59 -11.61 -5.15
CA PRO A 201 0.46 -10.88 -6.42
C PRO A 201 0.11 -9.39 -6.25
N TRP A 202 -0.16 -8.93 -5.03
CA TRP A 202 -0.53 -7.55 -4.72
C TRP A 202 0.64 -6.68 -4.28
N ILE A 203 1.79 -7.30 -4.00
CA ILE A 203 3.00 -6.64 -3.55
C ILE A 203 4.11 -7.01 -4.53
N ALA A 204 4.76 -6.01 -5.08
CA ALA A 204 5.92 -6.18 -5.93
C ALA A 204 7.05 -5.25 -5.49
N HIS A 205 8.18 -5.37 -6.15
CA HIS A 205 9.31 -4.46 -5.99
C HIS A 205 9.77 -4.10 -7.39
N PRO A 206 9.53 -2.85 -7.80
CA PRO A 206 10.04 -2.36 -9.06
C PRO A 206 11.50 -1.92 -8.93
N ILE A 207 12.29 -2.21 -9.96
CA ILE A 207 13.67 -1.78 -10.14
C ILE A 207 13.72 -1.09 -11.50
N ALA A 208 14.12 0.19 -11.51
CA ALA A 208 14.35 0.92 -12.75
C ALA A 208 15.72 0.55 -13.31
N SER A 209 15.84 0.38 -14.62
CA SER A 209 17.12 0.13 -15.28
C SER A 209 17.31 1.03 -16.49
N PHE A 210 18.23 1.98 -16.39
CA PHE A 210 18.51 2.95 -17.45
C PHE A 210 19.46 2.35 -18.47
N GLN A 211 19.05 2.40 -19.73
CA GLN A 211 19.77 1.81 -20.85
C GLN A 211 20.67 2.84 -21.51
N PHE A 212 21.87 2.41 -21.90
CA PHE A 212 22.86 3.22 -22.61
C PHE A 212 23.31 2.47 -23.86
N TYR A 213 23.68 3.17 -24.93
CA TYR A 213 24.04 2.48 -26.19
C TYR A 213 25.44 1.82 -26.17
N ASP A 214 26.37 2.30 -25.35
CA ASP A 214 27.77 1.81 -25.29
C ASP A 214 28.28 1.53 -23.88
N SER A 215 27.37 1.44 -22.90
CA SER A 215 27.70 1.02 -21.55
C SER A 215 26.67 0.03 -21.04
N LEU A 216 27.05 -0.73 -20.02
CA LEU A 216 26.09 -1.59 -19.31
C LEU A 216 24.94 -0.73 -18.74
N PRO A 217 23.72 -1.29 -18.66
CA PRO A 217 22.63 -0.64 -17.97
C PRO A 217 22.97 -0.33 -16.52
N LEU A 218 22.39 0.77 -16.01
CA LEU A 218 22.49 1.12 -14.60
C LEU A 218 21.12 0.92 -13.93
N ALA A 219 21.05 -0.08 -13.07
CA ALA A 219 19.86 -0.37 -12.29
C ALA A 219 19.82 0.50 -11.03
N LEU A 220 18.63 0.95 -10.63
CA LEU A 220 18.38 1.69 -9.41
C LEU A 220 17.27 0.99 -8.64
N SER A 221 17.64 0.39 -7.50
CA SER A 221 16.73 -0.31 -6.61
C SER A 221 16.52 0.49 -5.32
N ILE A 222 15.26 0.72 -4.96
CA ILE A 222 14.90 1.51 -3.79
C ILE A 222 14.53 0.56 -2.67
N GLU A 223 15.38 0.46 -1.66
CA GLU A 223 15.38 -0.62 -0.69
C GLU A 223 15.22 -0.12 0.75
N THR A 224 14.84 -1.04 1.64
CA THR A 224 14.97 -0.84 3.08
C THR A 224 16.42 -1.09 3.51
N ARG A 225 17.05 -0.11 4.14
CA ARG A 225 18.37 -0.27 4.79
C ARG A 225 18.18 -0.96 6.14
N LYS A 226 18.69 -2.18 6.25
CA LYS A 226 18.55 -3.06 7.42
C LYS A 226 19.84 -3.13 8.23
N VAL A 227 19.73 -3.15 9.56
CA VAL A 227 20.87 -3.41 10.45
C VAL A 227 21.16 -4.91 10.55
N ILE A 228 22.38 -5.28 10.96
CA ILE A 228 22.77 -6.68 11.16
C ILE A 228 21.77 -7.37 12.12
N GLY A 229 21.33 -8.58 11.75
CA GLY A 229 20.32 -9.35 12.49
C GLY A 229 18.87 -8.93 12.27
N GLN A 230 18.60 -7.85 11.54
CA GLN A 230 17.23 -7.41 11.23
C GLN A 230 16.68 -8.12 9.98
N THR A 231 15.54 -8.78 10.12
CA THR A 231 14.78 -9.34 9.00
C THR A 231 13.74 -8.34 8.48
N TYR A 232 13.41 -8.44 7.20
CA TYR A 232 12.34 -7.64 6.59
C TYR A 232 10.97 -8.00 7.19
N SER A 233 10.11 -6.99 7.32
CA SER A 233 8.73 -7.12 7.77
C SER A 233 7.92 -5.97 7.21
N ALA A 234 6.86 -6.30 6.47
CA ALA A 234 5.93 -5.31 5.91
C ALA A 234 5.33 -4.42 7.01
N LEU A 235 5.00 -5.00 8.17
CA LEU A 235 4.43 -4.25 9.30
C LEU A 235 5.44 -3.25 9.88
N ARG A 236 6.71 -3.63 10.03
CA ARG A 236 7.77 -2.71 10.46
C ARG A 236 7.98 -1.56 9.48
N GLY A 237 7.65 -1.75 8.20
CA GLY A 237 7.73 -0.72 7.16
C GLY A 237 6.80 0.47 7.38
N PHE A 238 5.79 0.38 8.25
CA PHE A 238 4.93 1.52 8.64
C PHE A 238 5.54 2.39 9.76
N TYR A 239 6.68 1.97 10.32
CA TYR A 239 7.35 2.54 11.49
C TYR A 239 8.80 2.96 11.16
N ARG A 240 9.51 3.60 12.09
CA ARG A 240 10.89 4.11 11.91
C ARG A 240 11.96 3.02 12.07
N GLN A 241 11.68 1.85 11.50
CA GLN A 241 12.52 0.64 11.64
C GLN A 241 13.57 0.50 10.54
N TYR A 242 13.33 1.08 9.37
CA TYR A 242 14.23 1.00 8.23
C TYR A 242 14.56 2.41 7.74
N GLU A 243 15.82 2.64 7.41
CA GLU A 243 16.17 3.81 6.60
C GLU A 243 15.94 3.49 5.11
N LEU A 244 15.69 4.52 4.31
CA LEU A 244 15.52 4.40 2.87
C LEU A 244 16.90 4.45 2.20
N ILE A 245 17.16 3.56 1.25
CA ILE A 245 18.38 3.58 0.45
C ILE A 245 18.08 3.38 -1.02
N TYR A 246 18.77 4.12 -1.88
CA TYR A 246 18.81 3.87 -3.32
C TYR A 246 20.11 3.15 -3.63
N ILE A 247 20.00 1.98 -4.25
CA ILE A 247 21.13 1.15 -4.65
C ILE A 247 21.30 1.28 -6.16
N PRO A 248 22.25 2.11 -6.65
CA PRO A 248 22.73 1.98 -8.01
C PRO A 248 23.46 0.64 -8.14
N ALA A 249 23.19 -0.14 -9.18
CA ALA A 249 23.73 -1.50 -9.30
C ALA A 249 23.87 -2.01 -10.74
N ASP A 250 24.70 -3.04 -10.90
CA ASP A 250 24.66 -3.94 -12.05
C ASP A 250 23.37 -4.78 -12.03
N GLU A 251 22.78 -5.07 -13.19
CA GLU A 251 21.62 -5.95 -13.27
C GLU A 251 21.93 -7.38 -12.82
N ARG A 252 23.19 -7.85 -12.96
CA ARG A 252 23.67 -9.14 -12.43
C ARG A 252 23.75 -9.18 -10.93
N ASP A 253 23.79 -8.03 -10.26
CA ASP A 253 23.63 -7.98 -8.83
C ASP A 253 22.14 -7.96 -8.53
N VAL A 254 21.44 -6.91 -8.96
CA VAL A 254 20.08 -6.72 -8.47
C VAL A 254 19.09 -7.67 -9.12
N ILE A 255 19.00 -7.78 -10.45
CA ILE A 255 17.97 -8.63 -11.09
C ILE A 255 18.28 -10.12 -10.89
N ARG A 256 19.54 -10.54 -11.08
CA ARG A 256 19.95 -11.95 -10.91
C ARG A 256 19.74 -12.46 -9.48
N LEU A 257 19.96 -11.62 -8.47
CA LEU A 257 19.65 -11.96 -7.07
C LEU A 257 18.20 -12.47 -6.94
N ARG A 258 17.25 -11.75 -7.54
CA ARG A 258 15.82 -12.09 -7.45
C ARG A 258 15.50 -13.37 -8.21
N THR A 259 16.00 -13.54 -9.43
CA THR A 259 15.68 -14.69 -10.29
C THR A 259 16.40 -15.99 -9.90
N ASN A 260 17.68 -15.92 -9.55
CA ASN A 260 18.55 -17.10 -9.45
C ASN A 260 18.72 -17.58 -8.01
N TYR A 261 18.72 -16.67 -7.03
CA TYR A 261 19.04 -17.02 -5.63
C TYR A 261 17.85 -16.88 -4.68
N ARG A 262 16.93 -15.94 -4.95
CA ARG A 262 15.66 -15.80 -4.18
C ARG A 262 14.46 -16.48 -4.84
N HIS A 263 14.59 -16.90 -6.11
CA HIS A 263 13.55 -17.55 -6.90
C HIS A 263 12.23 -16.77 -6.99
N GLU A 264 12.32 -15.44 -7.00
CA GLU A 264 11.18 -14.54 -7.18
C GLU A 264 10.74 -14.52 -8.65
N GLN A 265 9.47 -14.23 -8.92
CA GLN A 265 9.00 -14.05 -10.29
C GLN A 265 9.34 -12.65 -10.76
N VAL A 266 10.17 -12.52 -11.81
CA VAL A 266 10.65 -11.24 -12.31
C VAL A 266 10.16 -11.01 -13.74
N TYR A 267 9.42 -9.92 -13.91
CA TYR A 267 8.92 -9.46 -15.19
C TYR A 267 9.69 -8.22 -15.63
N LEU A 268 10.26 -8.22 -16.83
CA LEU A 268 11.01 -7.09 -17.38
C LEU A 268 10.20 -6.44 -18.51
N TYR A 269 9.95 -5.14 -18.37
CA TYR A 269 9.20 -4.36 -19.34
C TYR A 269 10.03 -3.22 -19.91
N HIS A 270 10.06 -3.10 -21.23
CA HIS A 270 10.56 -1.90 -21.91
C HIS A 270 9.57 -0.75 -21.71
N VAL A 271 10.03 0.35 -21.11
CA VAL A 271 9.19 1.53 -20.91
C VAL A 271 9.18 2.34 -22.20
N ARG A 272 7.99 2.71 -22.66
CA ARG A 272 7.78 3.65 -23.77
C ARG A 272 8.08 5.06 -23.29
N ILE A 273 9.35 5.43 -23.37
CA ILE A 273 9.88 6.72 -22.92
C ILE A 273 10.85 7.27 -23.97
N SER A 274 10.79 8.57 -24.24
CA SER A 274 11.80 9.19 -25.12
C SER A 274 13.15 9.26 -24.41
N PRO A 275 14.29 9.19 -25.13
CA PRO A 275 15.62 9.37 -24.53
C PRO A 275 15.73 10.65 -23.70
N GLU A 276 15.13 11.75 -24.17
CA GLU A 276 15.09 13.02 -23.44
C GLU A 276 14.37 12.90 -22.09
N HIS A 277 13.19 12.28 -22.07
CA HIS A 277 12.44 12.10 -20.83
C HIS A 277 13.14 11.12 -19.89
N ALA A 278 13.73 10.05 -20.41
CA ALA A 278 14.48 9.08 -19.63
C ALA A 278 15.70 9.72 -18.93
N ARG A 279 16.40 10.65 -19.59
CA ARG A 279 17.47 11.47 -18.96
C ARG A 279 16.95 12.31 -17.80
N LYS A 280 15.79 12.96 -17.94
CA LYS A 280 15.17 13.76 -16.86
C LYS A 280 14.84 12.88 -15.65
N VAL A 281 14.22 11.72 -15.89
CA VAL A 281 13.91 10.76 -14.83
C VAL A 281 15.20 10.25 -14.17
N PHE A 282 16.22 9.89 -14.94
CA PHE A 282 17.51 9.45 -14.42
C PHE A 282 18.15 10.48 -13.50
N LEU A 283 18.19 11.74 -13.91
CA LEU A 283 18.72 12.84 -13.09
C LEU A 283 17.93 13.04 -11.79
N GLU A 284 16.60 12.87 -11.80
CA GLU A 284 15.81 12.93 -10.57
C GLU A 284 16.11 11.74 -9.64
N TYR A 285 16.40 10.54 -10.17
CA TYR A 285 16.90 9.44 -9.34
C TYR A 285 18.25 9.77 -8.70
N LEU A 286 19.19 10.33 -9.46
CA LEU A 286 20.52 10.70 -8.93
C LEU A 286 20.44 11.83 -7.90
N LYS A 287 19.54 12.78 -8.10
CA LYS A 287 19.26 13.82 -7.12
C LYS A 287 18.72 13.24 -5.81
N GLN A 288 17.80 12.29 -5.87
CA GLN A 288 17.30 11.60 -4.66
C GLN A 288 18.40 10.72 -4.03
N LEU A 289 19.22 10.07 -4.84
CA LEU A 289 20.38 9.29 -4.40
C LEU A 289 21.34 10.17 -3.59
N ASN A 290 21.75 11.32 -4.12
CA ASN A 290 22.61 12.29 -3.43
C ASN A 290 21.95 12.84 -2.16
N GLN A 291 20.67 13.20 -2.22
CA GLN A 291 19.95 13.67 -1.03
C GLN A 291 19.92 12.64 0.10
N LEU A 292 19.77 11.35 -0.21
CA LEU A 292 19.80 10.28 0.77
C LEU A 292 21.21 9.98 1.29
N HIS A 293 22.24 10.21 0.46
CA HIS A 293 23.63 10.13 0.87
C HIS A 293 23.95 11.19 1.93
N ASP A 294 23.53 12.44 1.71
CA ASP A 294 23.80 13.57 2.60
C ASP A 294 22.86 13.60 3.82
N LYS A 295 21.58 13.30 3.60
CA LYS A 295 20.52 13.37 4.61
C LYS A 295 19.68 12.10 4.60
N PRO A 296 19.97 11.15 5.51
CA PRO A 296 19.18 9.94 5.69
C PRO A 296 17.69 10.23 5.88
N LYS A 297 16.86 9.32 5.41
CA LYS A 297 15.39 9.34 5.59
C LYS A 297 14.91 7.97 6.03
N PHE A 298 13.81 7.91 6.78
CA PHE A 298 13.14 6.65 7.03
C PHE A 298 12.44 6.16 5.77
N TYR A 299 12.50 4.84 5.54
CA TYR A 299 11.58 4.18 4.62
C TYR A 299 10.18 4.20 5.23
N ASN A 300 9.17 4.32 4.38
CA ASN A 300 7.78 4.17 4.79
C ASN A 300 6.99 3.39 3.73
N ALA A 301 6.33 2.32 4.17
CA ALA A 301 5.56 1.42 3.30
C ALA A 301 4.43 2.13 2.54
N VAL A 302 3.97 3.30 2.99
CA VAL A 302 2.89 4.08 2.35
C VAL A 302 3.44 5.27 1.57
N THR A 303 4.39 6.02 2.14
CA THR A 303 4.81 7.33 1.59
C THR A 303 6.17 7.31 0.90
N ASP A 304 7.09 6.44 1.32
CA ASP A 304 8.51 6.46 0.96
C ASP A 304 9.00 5.04 0.72
N ASN A 305 8.49 4.45 -0.36
CA ASN A 305 8.80 3.10 -0.82
C ASN A 305 9.24 3.15 -2.29
N CYS A 306 9.64 2.00 -2.84
CA CYS A 306 10.06 1.89 -4.23
C CYS A 306 9.07 2.54 -5.20
N THR A 307 7.79 2.18 -5.14
CA THR A 307 6.76 2.64 -6.08
C THR A 307 6.43 4.13 -5.99
N THR A 308 6.27 4.66 -4.78
CA THR A 308 5.99 6.09 -4.54
C THR A 308 7.13 6.96 -5.00
N ASN A 309 8.37 6.50 -4.81
CA ASN A 309 9.58 7.19 -5.26
C ASN A 309 9.77 7.11 -6.79
N ILE A 310 9.48 5.98 -7.45
CA ILE A 310 9.44 5.91 -8.93
C ILE A 310 8.45 6.95 -9.47
N ARG A 311 7.25 7.01 -8.88
CA ARG A 311 6.22 7.98 -9.28
C ARG A 311 6.68 9.41 -9.04
N ALA A 312 7.32 9.69 -7.90
CA ALA A 312 7.83 11.02 -7.59
C ALA A 312 8.89 11.49 -8.59
N ALA A 313 9.81 10.61 -8.99
CA ALA A 313 10.83 10.90 -10.01
C ALA A 313 10.19 11.26 -11.37
N ASN A 314 9.19 10.49 -11.81
CA ASN A 314 8.46 10.80 -13.05
C ASN A 314 7.71 12.14 -12.99
N ILE A 315 7.02 12.43 -11.88
CA ILE A 315 6.30 13.71 -11.70
C ILE A 315 7.27 14.89 -11.69
N ALA A 316 8.41 14.76 -11.01
CA ALA A 316 9.44 15.79 -10.98
C ALA A 316 10.03 16.02 -12.38
N ALA A 317 10.27 14.94 -13.14
CA ALA A 317 10.77 15.00 -14.52
C ALA A 317 9.77 15.65 -15.51
N GLU A 318 8.47 15.60 -15.24
CA GLU A 318 7.42 16.28 -16.03
C GLU A 318 7.02 17.65 -15.46
N HIS A 319 7.87 18.27 -14.61
CA HIS A 319 7.60 19.57 -13.97
C HIS A 319 6.23 19.66 -13.27
N GLY A 320 5.76 18.56 -12.68
CA GLY A 320 4.50 18.51 -11.97
C GLY A 320 3.27 18.22 -12.84
N THR A 321 3.45 17.85 -14.11
CA THR A 321 2.35 17.28 -14.91
C THR A 321 2.04 15.88 -14.35
N VAL A 322 0.78 15.63 -13.96
CA VAL A 322 0.43 14.46 -13.13
C VAL A 322 -0.44 13.48 -13.90
N ALA A 323 0.00 12.24 -14.03
CA ALA A 323 -0.92 11.12 -14.22
C ALA A 323 -1.76 10.93 -12.93
N PRO A 324 -3.11 10.91 -13.01
CA PRO A 324 -3.99 10.90 -11.83
C PRO A 324 -3.61 9.85 -10.79
N TRP A 325 -3.81 10.17 -9.50
CA TRP A 325 -3.55 9.21 -8.44
C TRP A 325 -4.36 7.92 -8.67
N ASN A 326 -3.75 6.77 -8.40
CA ASN A 326 -4.37 5.46 -8.59
C ASN A 326 -4.03 4.57 -7.41
N TRP A 327 -5.02 3.84 -6.87
CA TRP A 327 -4.81 2.95 -5.72
C TRP A 327 -3.75 1.87 -5.98
N ARG A 328 -3.52 1.49 -7.24
CA ARG A 328 -2.45 0.54 -7.64
C ARG A 328 -1.03 1.07 -7.36
N VAL A 329 -0.87 2.34 -7.00
CA VAL A 329 0.39 2.90 -6.48
C VAL A 329 0.65 2.43 -5.05
N LEU A 330 -0.41 2.23 -4.24
CA LEU A 330 -0.31 1.65 -2.90
C LEU A 330 -0.16 0.11 -2.95
N LEU A 331 -0.94 -0.54 -3.80
CA LEU A 331 -0.84 -1.98 -4.08
C LEU A 331 -0.03 -2.21 -5.37
N ASN A 332 1.27 -1.97 -5.24
CA ASN A 332 2.20 -1.89 -6.37
C ASN A 332 2.35 -3.19 -7.17
N GLY A 333 1.84 -4.33 -6.69
CA GLY A 333 1.75 -5.56 -7.49
C GLY A 333 0.90 -5.42 -8.75
N LYS A 334 0.09 -4.36 -8.87
CA LYS A 334 -0.71 -4.06 -10.07
C LYS A 334 -0.14 -2.91 -10.91
N MET A 335 1.12 -2.53 -10.69
CA MET A 335 1.75 -1.43 -11.41
C MET A 335 1.92 -1.72 -12.90
N ASP A 336 2.26 -2.95 -13.26
CA ASP A 336 2.35 -3.43 -14.64
C ASP A 336 1.03 -3.26 -15.41
N GLU A 337 -0.11 -3.62 -14.80
CA GLU A 337 -1.45 -3.35 -15.36
C GLU A 337 -1.71 -1.86 -15.55
N LEU A 338 -1.23 -1.01 -14.62
CA LEU A 338 -1.40 0.44 -14.71
C LEU A 338 -0.54 1.03 -15.84
N LEU A 339 0.70 0.57 -15.98
CA LEU A 339 1.59 0.97 -17.06
C LEU A 339 1.02 0.56 -18.41
N TYR A 340 0.49 -0.66 -18.52
CA TYR A 340 -0.21 -1.14 -19.69
C TYR A 340 -1.42 -0.27 -20.02
N ALA A 341 -2.30 -0.02 -19.05
CA ALA A 341 -3.51 0.78 -19.27
C ALA A 341 -3.19 2.22 -19.73
N ARG A 342 -2.06 2.78 -19.26
CA ARG A 342 -1.59 4.12 -19.63
C ARG A 342 -0.74 4.16 -20.91
N GLY A 343 -0.41 3.00 -21.49
CA GLY A 343 0.40 2.92 -22.70
C GLY A 343 1.89 3.19 -22.48
N PHE A 344 2.38 3.03 -21.25
CA PHE A 344 3.81 3.13 -20.93
C PHE A 344 4.60 1.85 -21.22
N ILE A 345 3.93 0.74 -21.51
CA ILE A 345 4.54 -0.51 -21.98
C ILE A 345 3.78 -1.01 -23.20
N ASP A 346 4.28 -2.07 -23.85
CA ASP A 346 3.70 -2.56 -25.09
C ASP A 346 2.20 -2.91 -24.95
N ARG A 347 1.40 -2.54 -25.97
CA ARG A 347 -0.04 -2.80 -26.07
C ARG A 347 -0.43 -3.54 -27.35
N SER A 348 0.55 -4.07 -28.07
CA SER A 348 0.32 -4.87 -29.27
C SER A 348 -0.36 -6.21 -28.98
N PHE A 349 -0.25 -6.71 -27.74
CA PHE A 349 -0.86 -7.96 -27.27
C PHE A 349 -1.78 -7.71 -26.07
N PRO A 350 -2.76 -8.62 -25.80
CA PRO A 350 -3.45 -8.64 -24.51
C PRO A 350 -2.47 -8.69 -23.34
N PHE A 351 -2.77 -7.95 -22.26
CA PHE A 351 -1.87 -7.81 -21.11
C PHE A 351 -1.39 -9.14 -20.51
N ALA A 352 -2.26 -10.16 -20.45
CA ALA A 352 -1.87 -11.48 -19.93
C ALA A 352 -0.75 -12.12 -20.77
N THR A 353 -0.84 -12.02 -22.10
CA THR A 353 0.19 -12.50 -23.03
C THR A 353 1.48 -11.70 -22.91
N LEU A 354 1.39 -10.37 -22.84
CA LEU A 354 2.54 -9.51 -22.59
C LEU A 354 3.25 -9.91 -21.29
N LYS A 355 2.49 -10.08 -20.20
CA LYS A 355 3.02 -10.45 -18.89
C LYS A 355 3.73 -11.80 -18.93
N GLU A 356 3.15 -12.80 -19.58
CA GLU A 356 3.79 -14.11 -19.75
C GLU A 356 5.13 -14.00 -20.51
N GLN A 357 5.16 -13.27 -21.62
CA GLN A 357 6.37 -13.08 -22.43
C GLN A 357 7.45 -12.26 -21.71
N SER A 358 7.02 -11.36 -20.82
CA SER A 358 7.89 -10.49 -20.02
C SER A 358 8.53 -11.22 -18.83
N LEU A 359 8.14 -12.45 -18.51
CA LEU A 359 8.76 -13.25 -17.45
C LEU A 359 10.18 -13.67 -17.87
N ILE A 360 11.20 -13.15 -17.18
CA ILE A 360 12.61 -13.37 -17.57
C ILE A 360 13.30 -14.51 -16.82
N ASN A 361 12.66 -15.13 -15.82
CA ASN A 361 13.29 -16.12 -14.93
C ASN A 361 14.11 -17.19 -15.65
N LYS A 362 13.55 -17.86 -16.67
CA LYS A 362 14.27 -18.90 -17.42
C LYS A 362 15.50 -18.36 -18.14
N ARG A 363 15.39 -17.16 -18.73
CA ARG A 363 16.50 -16.49 -19.43
C ARG A 363 17.59 -16.07 -18.45
N ALA A 364 17.21 -15.47 -17.33
CA ALA A 364 18.15 -15.04 -16.28
C ALA A 364 18.88 -16.22 -15.62
N GLN A 365 18.18 -17.34 -15.40
CA GLN A 365 18.78 -18.58 -14.91
C GLN A 365 19.77 -19.17 -15.91
N ALA A 366 19.42 -19.19 -17.20
CA ALA A 366 20.33 -19.64 -18.26
C ALA A 366 21.55 -18.73 -18.42
N ALA A 367 21.36 -17.41 -18.34
CA ALA A 367 22.44 -16.42 -18.42
C ALA A 367 23.40 -16.53 -17.22
N SER A 368 22.88 -16.83 -16.02
CA SER A 368 23.67 -17.05 -14.81
C SER A 368 24.72 -15.95 -14.58
N ALA A 369 26.00 -16.29 -14.46
CA ALA A 369 27.10 -15.34 -14.25
C ALA A 369 27.67 -14.73 -15.55
N SER A 370 27.00 -14.88 -16.69
CA SER A 370 27.47 -14.34 -17.97
C SER A 370 27.71 -12.82 -17.89
N PRO A 371 28.80 -12.30 -18.45
CA PRO A 371 28.99 -10.85 -18.60
C PRO A 371 27.89 -10.21 -19.45
N ASP A 372 27.26 -10.98 -20.35
CA ASP A 372 26.19 -10.52 -21.23
C ASP A 372 24.79 -10.66 -20.61
N PHE A 373 24.68 -10.88 -19.30
CA PHE A 373 23.41 -11.11 -18.59
C PHE A 373 22.34 -10.09 -18.97
N SER A 374 22.67 -8.79 -18.95
CA SER A 374 21.75 -7.71 -19.28
C SER A 374 21.18 -7.86 -20.71
N GLN A 375 22.01 -8.24 -21.68
CA GLN A 375 21.54 -8.47 -23.04
C GLN A 375 20.68 -9.75 -23.14
N LEU A 376 21.12 -10.83 -22.49
CA LEU A 376 20.46 -12.13 -22.55
C LEU A 376 19.06 -12.14 -21.92
N ILE A 377 18.84 -11.41 -20.82
CA ILE A 377 17.50 -11.32 -20.20
C ILE A 377 16.48 -10.56 -21.06
N ARG A 378 16.96 -9.73 -21.99
CA ARG A 378 16.12 -8.98 -22.95
C ARG A 378 15.82 -9.76 -24.23
N GLY A 379 16.48 -10.90 -24.45
CA GLY A 379 16.29 -11.73 -25.65
C GLY A 379 14.83 -12.17 -25.83
N GLY A 380 14.18 -11.67 -26.88
CA GLY A 380 12.79 -12.02 -27.20
C GLY A 380 11.74 -11.37 -26.29
N LEU A 381 12.08 -10.28 -25.59
CA LEU A 381 11.07 -9.43 -24.99
C LEU A 381 10.27 -8.69 -26.08
N PRO A 382 8.98 -8.37 -25.84
CA PRO A 382 8.22 -7.50 -26.72
C PRO A 382 8.89 -6.13 -26.80
N ASN A 383 9.37 -5.77 -27.99
CA ASN A 383 9.93 -4.45 -28.21
C ASN A 383 8.83 -3.40 -28.09
N SER A 384 9.16 -2.27 -27.47
CA SER A 384 8.37 -1.07 -27.71
C SER A 384 8.65 -0.63 -29.17
N PRO A 385 7.63 -0.51 -30.03
CA PRO A 385 7.81 -0.03 -31.40
C PRO A 385 8.35 1.39 -31.45
#